data_AF-A0A822G6U5-F1
#
_entry.id   AF-A0A822G6U5-F1
#
_cell.length_a   1.000
_cell.length_b   1.000
_cell.length_c   1.000
_cell.angle_alpha   90.00
_cell.angle_beta   90.00
_cell.angle_gamma   90.00
#
_symmetry.space_group_name_H-M   'P 1'
#
loop_
_entity.id
_entity.type
_entity.pdbx_description
1 polymer ?
#
loop_
_entity_poly.entity_id
_entity_poly.type
_entity_poly.pdbx_seq_one_letter_code
_entity_poly.pdbx_strand_id
1 'polypeptide(L)'
;NDSSYEQTSDVKGQIRFLEDLDKIEKQKKDKLEQEKIFRAAKSRAKTNDPEAVKLKQKAKEMQQAQFEEQRQKEANETALAAIGKPKKRKLEESTNHLHQPIMPSNGPEQMYPIQPSPSAGVSNSTNIYQKSRTAKRICRANLRDLLVIMERDKYLKRTTLLVRALSK
;
A
#
# COMPACT_ATOMS: atom_id res chain seq x y z
N ASN A 1 15.46 -7.21 -40.67
CA ASN A 1 14.51 -7.63 -39.63
C ASN A 1 15.18 -8.62 -38.71
N ASP A 2 15.43 -8.20 -37.47
CA ASP A 2 15.90 -9.11 -36.43
C ASP A 2 14.74 -10.04 -36.05
N SER A 3 14.89 -11.33 -36.33
CA SER A 3 13.84 -12.36 -36.18
C SER A 3 13.45 -12.65 -34.72
N SER A 4 14.07 -11.96 -33.77
CA SER A 4 13.86 -12.16 -32.34
C SER A 4 12.88 -11.17 -31.70
N TYR A 5 12.40 -10.17 -32.45
CA TYR A 5 11.39 -9.22 -31.98
C TYR A 5 10.05 -9.49 -32.66
N GLU A 6 9.10 -10.04 -31.90
CA GLU A 6 7.73 -10.22 -32.33
C GLU A 6 6.90 -8.97 -31.97
N GLN A 7 6.23 -8.39 -32.97
CA GLN A 7 5.41 -7.19 -32.77
C GLN A 7 4.13 -7.57 -32.03
N THR A 8 4.00 -7.12 -30.78
CA THR A 8 2.82 -7.40 -29.95
C THR A 8 1.62 -6.56 -30.40
N SER A 9 0.45 -7.20 -30.56
CA SER A 9 -0.79 -6.55 -31.00
C SER A 9 -1.66 -6.00 -29.86
N ASP A 10 -1.32 -6.28 -28.60
CA ASP A 10 -2.08 -5.82 -27.42
C ASP A 10 -1.70 -4.40 -26.99
N VAL A 11 -2.11 -3.43 -27.80
CA VAL A 11 -1.89 -2.00 -27.51
C VAL A 11 -2.62 -1.58 -26.22
N LYS A 12 -3.78 -2.19 -25.94
CA LYS A 12 -4.59 -1.84 -24.77
C LYS A 12 -3.95 -2.31 -23.47
N GLY A 13 -3.35 -3.50 -23.46
CA GLY A 13 -2.56 -4.01 -22.33
C GLY A 13 -1.31 -3.17 -22.10
N GLN A 14 -0.63 -2.74 -23.15
CA GLN A 14 0.53 -1.84 -23.03
C GLN A 14 0.16 -0.49 -22.41
N ILE A 15 -0.96 0.12 -22.81
CA ILE A 15 -1.44 1.37 -22.21
C ILE A 15 -1.72 1.19 -20.72
N ARG A 16 -2.44 0.11 -20.34
CA ARG A 16 -2.70 -0.19 -18.91
C ARG A 16 -1.43 -0.40 -18.11
N PHE A 17 -0.44 -1.08 -18.69
CA PHE A 17 0.84 -1.29 -18.04
C PHE A 17 1.56 0.05 -17.75
N LEU A 18 1.55 0.98 -18.70
CA LEU A 18 2.10 2.32 -18.50
C LEU A 18 1.35 3.09 -17.41
N GLU A 19 0.01 3.05 -17.40
CA GLU A 19 -0.79 3.67 -16.34
C GLU A 19 -0.48 3.08 -14.96
N ASP A 20 -0.25 1.77 -14.89
CA ASP A 20 0.09 1.10 -13.63
C ASP A 20 1.51 1.43 -13.17
N LEU A 21 2.46 1.58 -14.10
CA LEU A 21 3.79 2.12 -13.79
C LEU A 21 3.71 3.53 -13.21
N ASP A 22 2.93 4.42 -13.82
CA ASP A 22 2.74 5.79 -13.35
C ASP A 22 2.13 5.81 -11.94
N LYS A 23 1.15 4.94 -11.66
CA LYS A 23 0.58 4.79 -10.31
C LYS A 23 1.64 4.37 -9.29
N ILE A 24 2.47 3.39 -9.64
CA ILE A 24 3.54 2.89 -8.76
C ILE A 24 4.57 3.98 -8.51
N GLU A 25 4.97 4.72 -9.54
CA GLU A 25 5.92 5.82 -9.42
C GLU A 25 5.37 6.94 -8.52
N LYS A 26 4.11 7.33 -8.73
CA LYS A 26 3.42 8.31 -7.89
C LYS A 26 3.38 7.87 -6.43
N GLN A 27 2.96 6.63 -6.15
CA GLN A 27 2.95 6.10 -4.78
C GLN A 27 4.33 6.10 -4.13
N LYS A 28 5.38 5.77 -4.89
CA LYS A 28 6.76 5.79 -4.39
C LYS A 28 7.20 7.22 -4.06
N LYS A 29 6.86 8.19 -4.91
CA LYS A 29 7.15 9.61 -4.68
C LYS A 29 6.43 10.14 -3.44
N ASP A 30 5.14 9.83 -3.30
CA ASP A 30 4.33 10.23 -2.15
C ASP A 30 4.90 9.65 -0.85
N LYS A 31 5.30 8.36 -0.85
CA LYS A 31 5.97 7.73 0.30
C LYS A 31 7.30 8.38 0.65
N LEU A 32 8.11 8.74 -0.34
CA LEU A 32 9.38 9.43 -0.10
C LEU A 32 9.17 10.84 0.47
N GLU A 33 8.16 11.56 0.01
CA GLU A 33 7.81 12.87 0.56
C GLU A 33 7.33 12.75 2.01
N GLN A 34 6.47 11.77 2.29
CA GLN A 34 6.04 11.45 3.65
C GLN A 34 7.21 11.08 4.55
N GLU A 35 8.13 10.24 4.08
CA GLU A 35 9.33 9.86 4.82
C GLU A 35 10.22 11.07 5.09
N LYS A 36 10.38 11.98 4.11
CA LYS A 36 11.16 13.21 4.28
C LYS A 36 10.56 14.10 5.37
N ILE A 37 9.24 14.27 5.38
CA ILE A 37 8.52 15.04 6.41
C ILE A 37 8.69 14.37 7.79
N PHE A 38 8.48 13.06 7.88
CA PHE A 38 8.61 12.33 9.14
C PHE A 38 10.05 12.33 9.66
N ARG A 39 11.04 12.22 8.76
CA ARG A 39 12.47 12.29 9.08
C ARG A 39 12.87 13.67 9.59
N ALA A 40 12.34 14.72 8.98
CA ALA A 40 12.55 16.09 9.45
C ALA A 40 11.86 16.34 10.81
N ALA A 41 10.64 15.84 11.02
CA ALA A 41 9.93 15.97 12.30
C ALA A 41 10.58 15.16 13.44
N LYS A 42 11.24 14.04 13.13
CA LYS A 42 11.97 13.19 14.10
C LYS A 42 13.38 13.69 14.41
N SER A 43 13.88 14.69 13.68
CA SER A 43 15.14 15.36 14.00
C SER A 43 15.07 16.00 15.39
N ARG A 44 16.05 15.68 16.24
CA ARG A 44 16.23 16.28 17.58
C ARG A 44 16.89 17.66 17.54
N ALA A 45 17.23 18.18 16.35
CA ALA A 45 17.86 19.49 16.23
C ALA A 45 16.87 20.58 16.66
N LYS A 46 17.19 21.27 17.76
CA LYS A 46 16.43 22.42 18.26
C LYS A 46 16.80 23.65 17.41
N THR A 47 16.50 23.60 16.12
CA THR A 47 16.63 24.77 15.25
C THR A 47 15.43 25.68 15.55
N ASN A 48 15.69 26.88 16.08
CA ASN A 48 14.73 28.00 16.13
C ASN A 48 14.41 28.52 14.71
N ASP A 49 14.31 27.62 13.76
CA ASP A 49 14.00 27.88 12.37
C ASP A 49 12.48 27.78 12.20
N PRO A 50 11.78 28.88 11.86
CA PRO A 50 10.32 28.88 11.72
C PRO A 50 9.81 27.84 10.72
N GLU A 51 10.63 27.40 9.77
CA GLU A 51 10.26 26.32 8.84
C GLU A 51 10.21 24.94 9.52
N ALA A 52 11.08 24.66 10.49
CA ALA A 52 11.09 23.39 11.22
C ALA A 52 9.82 23.22 12.08
N VAL A 53 9.31 24.32 12.63
CA VAL A 53 8.04 24.33 13.39
C VAL A 53 6.87 24.03 12.47
N LYS A 54 6.83 24.64 11.27
CA LYS A 54 5.79 24.35 10.26
C LYS A 54 5.84 22.89 9.79
N LEU A 55 7.02 22.33 9.57
CA LEU A 55 7.16 20.92 9.19
C LEU A 55 6.67 19.97 10.29
N LYS A 56 7.00 20.26 11.55
CA LYS A 56 6.53 19.48 12.70
C LYS A 56 5.01 19.58 12.88
N GLN A 57 4.44 20.77 12.70
CA GLN A 57 3.00 20.98 12.73
C GLN A 57 2.30 20.21 11.59
N LYS A 58 2.82 20.31 10.35
CA LYS A 58 2.31 19.58 9.18
C LYS A 58 2.38 18.06 9.39
N ALA A 59 3.44 17.55 10.01
CA ALA A 59 3.56 16.13 10.34
C ALA A 59 2.51 15.68 11.38
N LYS A 60 2.25 16.51 12.40
CA LYS A 60 1.23 16.24 13.43
C LYS A 60 -0.18 16.28 12.85
N GLU A 61 -0.48 17.27 12.01
CA GLU A 61 -1.77 17.40 11.33
C GLU A 61 -2.02 16.23 10.38
N MET A 62 -1.00 15.82 9.61
CA MET A 62 -1.08 14.65 8.74
C MET A 62 -1.39 13.37 9.52
N GLN A 63 -0.74 13.16 10.67
CA GLN A 63 -0.99 12.00 11.52
C GLN A 63 -2.42 12.03 12.09
N GLN A 64 -2.88 13.20 12.52
CA GLN A 64 -4.23 13.37 13.05
C GLN A 64 -5.29 13.15 11.97
N ALA A 65 -5.07 13.63 10.76
CA ALA A 65 -5.95 13.39 9.62
C ALA A 65 -6.02 11.90 9.24
N GLN A 66 -4.89 11.18 9.25
CA GLN A 66 -4.87 9.74 8.99
C GLN A 66 -5.68 8.94 10.02
N PHE A 67 -5.54 9.28 11.31
CA PHE A 67 -6.29 8.64 12.38
C PHE A 67 -7.79 8.95 12.28
N GLU A 68 -8.14 10.21 11.98
CA GLU A 68 -9.53 10.63 11.82
C GLU A 68 -10.18 9.96 10.59
N GLU A 69 -9.46 9.82 9.49
CA GLU A 69 -9.93 9.11 8.29
C GLU A 69 -10.18 7.63 8.58
N GLN A 70 -9.29 6.98 9.32
CA GLN A 70 -9.50 5.59 9.77
C GLN A 70 -10.74 5.47 10.64
N ARG A 71 -10.89 6.35 11.64
CA ARG A 71 -12.06 6.37 12.51
C ARG A 71 -13.35 6.63 11.73
N GLN A 72 -13.33 7.51 10.73
CA GLN A 72 -14.49 7.76 9.89
C GLN A 72 -14.83 6.55 9.00
N LYS A 73 -13.83 5.86 8.45
CA LYS A 73 -14.03 4.62 7.69
C LYS A 73 -14.64 3.53 8.57
N GLU A 74 -14.13 3.32 9.78
CA GLU A 74 -14.66 2.35 10.74
C GLU A 74 -16.11 2.70 11.15
N ALA A 75 -16.41 3.98 11.37
CA ALA A 75 -17.77 4.44 11.66
C ALA A 75 -18.72 4.16 10.49
N ASN A 76 -18.29 4.41 9.25
CA ASN A 76 -19.09 4.14 8.05
C ASN A 76 -19.31 2.63 7.83
N GLU A 77 -18.29 1.80 8.05
CA GLU A 77 -18.41 0.34 8.01
C GLU A 77 -19.43 -0.15 9.04
N THR A 78 -19.35 0.36 10.26
CA THR A 78 -20.29 0.06 11.34
C THR A 78 -21.72 0.52 10.99
N ALA A 79 -21.87 1.71 10.40
CA ALA A 79 -23.16 2.24 9.97
C ALA A 79 -23.79 1.39 8.86
N LEU A 80 -23.02 0.94 7.88
CA LEU A 80 -23.49 0.03 6.83
C LEU A 80 -23.91 -1.33 7.40
N ALA A 81 -23.16 -1.86 8.38
CA ALA A 81 -23.53 -3.08 9.08
C ALA A 81 -24.82 -2.92 9.90
N ALA A 82 -25.01 -1.76 10.54
CA ALA A 82 -26.16 -1.47 11.39
C ALA A 82 -27.44 -1.11 10.61
N ILE A 83 -27.34 -0.42 9.47
CA ILE A 83 -28.50 -0.08 8.62
C ILE A 83 -29.19 -1.35 8.10
N GLY A 84 -28.42 -2.40 7.81
CA GLY A 84 -28.95 -3.71 7.42
C GLY A 84 -29.82 -3.67 6.15
N LYS A 85 -30.28 -4.84 5.68
CA LYS A 85 -31.23 -4.88 4.57
C LYS A 85 -32.58 -4.33 5.05
N PRO A 86 -33.21 -3.38 4.33
CA PRO A 86 -34.45 -2.78 4.78
C PRO A 86 -35.54 -3.85 4.93
N LYS A 87 -36.08 -4.00 6.15
CA LYS A 87 -37.35 -4.71 6.34
C LYS A 87 -38.44 -3.85 5.71
N LYS A 88 -38.91 -4.25 4.52
CA LYS A 88 -40.13 -3.67 3.95
C LYS A 88 -41.26 -3.91 4.95
N ARG A 89 -41.75 -2.84 5.58
CA ARG A 89 -42.99 -2.89 6.37
C ARG A 89 -44.10 -3.22 5.38
N LYS A 90 -44.76 -4.38 5.54
CA LYS A 90 -46.03 -4.63 4.88
C LYS A 90 -47.04 -3.70 5.55
N LEU A 91 -47.51 -2.70 4.81
CA LEU A 91 -48.66 -1.90 5.16
C LEU A 91 -49.89 -2.81 4.95
N GLU A 92 -50.56 -3.16 6.04
CA GLU A 92 -51.89 -3.77 6.03
C GLU A 92 -52.88 -2.69 5.54
N GLU A 93 -53.43 -2.88 4.35
CA GLU A 93 -54.68 -2.23 3.97
C GLU A 93 -55.50 -3.21 3.11
N SER A 94 -56.64 -3.60 3.67
CA SER A 94 -57.61 -4.52 3.09
C SER A 94 -58.10 -4.04 1.71
N THR A 95 -58.06 -4.90 0.69
CA THR A 95 -59.19 -5.21 -0.24
C THR A 95 -58.74 -6.11 -1.41
N ASN A 96 -59.36 -7.30 -1.47
CA ASN A 96 -59.61 -8.22 -2.59
C ASN A 96 -58.83 -8.05 -3.93
N HIS A 97 -58.01 -9.05 -4.31
CA HIS A 97 -58.13 -9.79 -5.59
C HIS A 97 -57.11 -10.94 -5.72
N LEU A 98 -57.57 -12.03 -6.36
CA LEU A 98 -56.93 -13.32 -6.64
C LEU A 98 -55.52 -13.24 -7.28
N HIS A 99 -54.54 -14.00 -6.77
CA HIS A 99 -53.93 -15.17 -7.46
C HIS A 99 -52.80 -15.80 -6.62
N GLN A 100 -52.77 -17.14 -6.60
CA GLN A 100 -51.78 -18.09 -6.06
C GLN A 100 -50.33 -17.89 -6.62
N PRO A 101 -49.26 -18.58 -6.15
CA PRO A 101 -49.24 -19.84 -5.38
C PRO A 101 -48.25 -19.96 -4.20
N ILE A 102 -48.51 -21.05 -3.47
CA ILE A 102 -47.73 -21.79 -2.47
C ILE A 102 -46.27 -22.05 -2.90
N MET A 103 -45.31 -21.90 -1.98
CA MET A 103 -44.05 -22.67 -1.93
C MET A 103 -43.59 -22.83 -0.45
N PRO A 104 -43.15 -24.03 -0.02
CA PRO A 104 -42.88 -24.32 1.38
C PRO A 104 -41.43 -24.05 1.83
N SER A 105 -41.33 -23.81 3.13
CA SER A 105 -40.20 -23.92 4.06
C SER A 105 -39.07 -24.88 3.67
N ASN A 106 -37.82 -24.44 3.87
CA ASN A 106 -36.74 -25.26 4.41
C ASN A 106 -36.02 -24.45 5.50
N GLY A 107 -36.01 -25.00 6.72
CA GLY A 107 -35.46 -24.38 7.93
C GLY A 107 -33.94 -24.59 8.09
N PRO A 108 -33.46 -24.84 9.32
CA PRO A 108 -32.82 -23.81 10.14
C PRO A 108 -31.36 -24.16 10.46
N GLU A 109 -30.51 -23.16 10.70
CA GLU A 109 -29.33 -23.36 11.54
C GLU A 109 -29.24 -22.26 12.60
N GLN A 110 -29.16 -22.76 13.83
CA GLN A 110 -29.15 -22.06 15.10
C GLN A 110 -27.71 -21.96 15.62
N MET A 111 -27.53 -21.01 16.54
CA MET A 111 -26.46 -20.90 17.55
C MET A 111 -25.11 -20.32 17.07
N TYR A 112 -24.43 -19.40 17.75
CA TYR A 112 -24.41 -18.96 19.17
C TYR A 112 -24.04 -17.46 19.26
N PRO A 113 -24.35 -16.74 20.37
CA PRO A 113 -23.89 -15.37 20.58
C PRO A 113 -22.48 -15.34 21.20
N ILE A 114 -21.53 -14.63 20.58
CA ILE A 114 -20.21 -14.38 21.17
C ILE A 114 -20.27 -13.10 21.99
N GLN A 115 -20.00 -13.22 23.29
CA GLN A 115 -19.93 -12.13 24.27
C GLN A 115 -18.77 -11.16 23.97
N PRO A 116 -18.88 -9.87 24.32
CA PRO A 116 -17.75 -8.94 24.31
C PRO A 116 -16.87 -9.15 25.54
N SER A 117 -15.56 -9.03 25.38
CA SER A 117 -14.62 -8.98 26.51
C SER A 117 -13.54 -7.91 26.29
N PRO A 118 -12.95 -7.40 27.40
CA PRO A 118 -12.57 -6.01 27.53
C PRO A 118 -11.13 -5.70 27.11
N SER A 119 -10.92 -4.41 26.91
CA SER A 119 -9.67 -3.66 26.78
C SER A 119 -8.43 -4.28 27.45
N ALA A 120 -7.35 -4.43 26.67
CA ALA A 120 -6.00 -4.56 27.19
C ALA A 120 -5.22 -3.28 26.85
N GLY A 121 -4.83 -2.56 27.89
CA GLY A 121 -4.09 -1.32 27.81
C GLY A 121 -2.62 -1.49 27.39
N VAL A 122 -2.12 -0.41 26.80
CA VAL A 122 -0.77 0.17 26.88
C VAL A 122 0.41 -0.79 27.07
N SER A 123 1.31 -0.76 26.09
CA SER A 123 2.75 -0.89 26.34
C SER A 123 3.54 -0.05 25.35
N ASN A 124 3.80 1.21 25.74
CA ASN A 124 4.87 2.03 25.19
C ASN A 124 6.21 1.42 25.64
N SER A 125 6.79 0.55 24.80
CA SER A 125 8.16 0.08 24.98
C SER A 125 9.09 0.97 24.17
N THR A 126 9.81 1.82 24.90
CA THR A 126 10.98 2.56 24.43
C THR A 126 12.10 1.58 24.06
N ASN A 127 12.09 1.07 22.84
CA ASN A 127 13.23 0.35 22.28
C ASN A 127 14.15 1.33 21.52
N ILE A 128 14.81 2.17 22.30
CA ILE A 128 16.08 2.77 21.91
C ILE A 128 17.08 1.60 21.97
N TYR A 129 17.89 1.40 20.93
CA TYR A 129 18.81 0.27 20.74
C TYR A 129 18.21 -1.04 20.19
N GLN A 130 17.71 -1.04 18.94
CA GLN A 130 17.97 -2.13 17.97
C GLN A 130 17.21 -1.90 16.65
N LYS A 131 17.76 -1.08 15.75
CA LYS A 131 17.54 -1.30 14.30
C LYS A 131 18.62 -0.66 13.44
N SER A 132 19.86 -1.07 13.64
CA SER A 132 20.85 -1.07 12.56
C SER A 132 20.52 -2.20 11.57
N ARG A 133 19.46 -2.02 10.77
CA ARG A 133 19.21 -2.77 9.53
C ARG A 133 18.59 -1.73 8.60
N THR A 134 19.37 -1.03 7.76
CA THR A 134 19.65 -1.46 6.38
C THR A 134 20.65 -0.50 5.70
N ALA A 135 21.71 -0.06 6.40
CA ALA A 135 22.81 0.57 5.68
C ALA A 135 23.46 -0.50 4.80
N LYS A 136 23.13 -0.53 3.51
CA LYS A 136 23.77 -1.38 2.52
C LYS A 136 25.26 -1.06 2.57
N ARG A 137 26.04 -1.95 3.17
CA ARG A 137 27.50 -1.85 3.16
C ARG A 137 27.93 -1.89 1.70
N ILE A 138 28.61 -0.83 1.26
CA ILE A 138 29.11 -0.75 -0.12
C ILE A 138 30.21 -1.80 -0.25
N CYS A 139 29.96 -2.87 -1.00
CA CYS A 139 31.02 -3.76 -1.45
C CYS A 139 31.86 -3.01 -2.47
N ARG A 140 33.14 -2.80 -2.16
CA ARG A 140 34.11 -2.25 -3.09
C ARG A 140 34.69 -3.40 -3.90
N ALA A 141 34.46 -3.41 -5.20
CA ALA A 141 35.09 -4.35 -6.13
C ALA A 141 36.16 -3.61 -6.95
N ASN A 142 37.26 -4.29 -7.27
CA ASN A 142 38.27 -3.76 -8.19
C ASN A 142 37.75 -3.89 -9.64
N LEU A 143 37.99 -2.87 -10.47
CA LEU A 143 37.61 -2.88 -11.88
C LEU A 143 38.25 -4.08 -12.62
N ARG A 144 39.50 -4.43 -12.31
CA ARG A 144 40.21 -5.55 -12.95
C ARG A 144 39.50 -6.88 -12.72
N ASP A 145 39.13 -7.16 -11.48
CA ASP A 145 38.45 -8.40 -11.11
C ASP A 145 37.05 -8.48 -11.73
N LEU A 146 36.34 -7.33 -11.77
CA LEU A 146 35.04 -7.24 -12.42
C LEU A 146 35.14 -7.52 -13.93
N LEU A 147 36.12 -6.96 -14.63
CA LEU A 147 36.31 -7.19 -16.06
C LEU A 147 36.64 -8.67 -16.35
N VAL A 148 37.50 -9.30 -15.55
CA VAL A 148 37.85 -10.73 -15.70
C VAL A 148 36.63 -11.64 -15.51
N ILE A 149 35.77 -11.32 -14.55
CA ILE A 149 34.51 -12.04 -14.34
C ILE A 149 33.57 -11.82 -15.53
N MET A 150 33.43 -10.57 -15.99
CA MET A 150 32.57 -10.23 -17.13
C MET A 150 33.02 -10.88 -18.44
N GLU A 151 34.33 -11.05 -18.66
CA GLU A 151 34.89 -11.74 -19.83
C GLU A 151 34.57 -13.24 -19.84
N ARG A 152 34.60 -13.89 -18.67
CA ARG A 152 34.32 -15.33 -18.54
C ARG A 152 32.83 -15.65 -18.58
N ASP A 153 31.98 -14.72 -18.16
CA ASP A 153 30.54 -14.92 -18.11
C ASP A 153 29.91 -14.80 -19.51
N LYS A 154 29.23 -15.87 -19.95
CA LYS A 154 28.60 -15.98 -21.27
C LYS A 154 27.55 -14.89 -21.56
N TYR A 155 26.96 -14.30 -20.52
CA TYR A 155 25.95 -13.25 -20.62
C TYR A 155 26.56 -11.86 -20.52
N LEU A 156 27.62 -11.68 -19.72
CA LEU A 156 28.22 -10.36 -19.49
C LEU A 156 29.28 -9.97 -20.54
N LYS A 157 29.84 -10.95 -21.26
CA LYS A 157 30.87 -10.73 -22.28
C LYS A 157 30.48 -9.79 -23.43
N ARG A 158 29.18 -9.59 -23.68
CA ARG A 158 28.66 -8.70 -24.73
C ARG A 158 28.04 -7.41 -24.18
N THR A 159 28.19 -7.13 -22.89
CA THR A 159 27.62 -5.93 -22.30
C THR A 159 28.37 -4.69 -22.79
N THR A 160 27.62 -3.60 -23.00
CA THR A 160 28.18 -2.30 -23.40
C THR A 160 29.18 -1.77 -22.37
N LEU A 161 29.02 -2.13 -21.09
CA LEU A 161 29.94 -1.80 -20.01
C LEU A 161 31.33 -2.42 -20.23
N LEU A 162 31.41 -3.71 -20.57
CA LEU A 162 32.68 -4.39 -20.86
C LEU A 162 33.32 -3.84 -22.14
N VAL A 163 32.53 -3.68 -23.20
CA VAL A 163 33.01 -3.11 -24.47
C VAL A 163 33.63 -1.73 -24.25
N ARG A 164 32.94 -0.84 -23.54
CA ARG A 164 33.45 0.50 -23.24
C ARG A 164 34.69 0.49 -22.36
N ALA A 165 34.80 -0.47 -21.44
CA ALA A 165 35.95 -0.58 -20.56
C ALA A 165 37.22 -1.06 -21.31
N LEU A 166 37.07 -1.89 -22.33
CA LEU A 166 38.16 -2.43 -23.15
C LEU A 166 38.55 -1.51 -24.33
N SER A 167 37.63 -0.67 -24.82
CA SER A 167 37.88 0.25 -25.94
C SER A 167 38.65 1.53 -25.56
N LYS A 168 39.68 1.41 -24.71
CA LYS A 168 40.60 2.50 -24.40
C LYS A 168 41.80 2.52 -25.33
#